data_AF-A0A2X2TBY3-F1
#
_entry.id   AF-A0A2X2TBY3-F1
#
_cell.length_a   1.000
_cell.length_b   1.000
_cell.length_c   1.000
_cell.angle_alpha   90.00
_cell.angle_beta   90.00
_cell.angle_gamma   90.00
#
_symmetry.space_group_name_H-M   'P 1'
#
loop_
_entity.id
_entity.type
_entity.pdbx_description
1 polymer ?
#
loop_
_entity_poly.entity_id
_entity_poly.type
_entity_poly.pdbx_seq_one_letter_code
_entity_poly.pdbx_strand_id
1 'polypeptide(L)'
;MNLQHHFLIAMPALQDPLFKRSVVYICEYNDEGAMGIIINKPLENLQVDGVLEKLKIEPDPRDATIRLDKPVFIGGPLAEDRGFILHSPPDNFGSSIRISDDHGDYHLS
;
A
#
# COMPACT_ATOMS: atom_id res chain seq x y z
N MET A 1 -1.76 -23.03 6.21
CA MET A 1 -2.86 -22.15 5.76
C MET A 1 -2.19 -20.94 5.13
N ASN A 2 -2.40 -20.67 3.84
CA ASN A 2 -1.77 -19.53 3.17
C ASN A 2 -2.62 -18.28 3.42
N LEU A 3 -2.01 -17.21 3.95
CA LEU A 3 -2.68 -15.94 4.23
C LEU A 3 -2.43 -14.87 3.16
N GLN A 4 -1.67 -15.19 2.11
CA GLN A 4 -1.52 -14.30 0.97
C GLN A 4 -2.89 -13.92 0.40
N HIS A 5 -3.03 -12.66 -0.02
CA HIS A 5 -4.28 -12.10 -0.52
C HIS A 5 -5.43 -12.02 0.50
N HIS A 6 -5.14 -12.17 1.80
CA HIS A 6 -6.13 -11.97 2.86
C HIS A 6 -5.97 -10.60 3.54
N PHE A 7 -7.06 -10.14 4.13
CA PHE A 7 -7.05 -9.01 5.05
C PHE A 7 -6.97 -9.48 6.49
N LEU A 8 -6.02 -8.95 7.25
CA LEU A 8 -6.02 -9.03 8.70
C LEU A 8 -6.78 -7.83 9.27
N ILE A 9 -7.80 -8.10 10.06
CA ILE A 9 -8.63 -7.09 10.70
C ILE A 9 -8.26 -7.02 12.18
N ALA A 10 -7.77 -5.87 12.61
CA ALA A 10 -7.40 -5.66 14.00
C ALA A 10 -8.61 -5.80 14.93
N MET A 11 -8.51 -6.67 15.94
CA MET A 11 -9.55 -6.82 16.95
C MET A 11 -9.65 -5.56 17.82
N PRO A 12 -10.86 -5.18 18.31
CA PRO A 12 -11.04 -3.97 19.12
C PRO A 12 -10.18 -3.88 20.38
N ALA A 13 -9.77 -5.04 20.93
CA ALA A 13 -8.93 -5.12 22.12
C ALA A 13 -7.45 -4.78 21.85
N LEU A 14 -7.01 -4.74 20.59
CA LEU A 14 -5.63 -4.43 20.23
C LEU A 14 -5.31 -2.98 20.57
N GLN A 15 -4.38 -2.78 21.51
CA GLN A 15 -4.04 -1.45 22.03
C GLN A 15 -2.85 -0.80 21.33
N ASP A 16 -2.10 -1.54 20.52
CA ASP A 16 -1.00 -0.99 19.74
C ASP A 16 -1.52 0.17 18.87
N PRO A 17 -1.03 1.42 19.04
CA PRO A 17 -1.54 2.57 18.31
C PRO A 17 -1.44 2.42 16.79
N LEU A 18 -0.40 1.74 16.31
CA LEU A 18 -0.15 1.55 14.89
C LEU A 18 -1.12 0.54 14.27
N PHE A 19 -1.50 -0.50 15.01
CA PHE A 19 -2.41 -1.54 14.51
C PHE A 19 -3.85 -1.42 15.03
N LYS A 20 -4.14 -0.55 16.00
CA LYS A 20 -5.49 -0.34 16.50
C LYS A 20 -6.41 0.09 15.37
N ARG A 21 -7.47 -0.68 15.12
CA ARG A 21 -8.44 -0.49 14.02
C ARG A 21 -7.80 -0.51 12.62
N SER A 22 -6.64 -1.15 12.44
CA SER A 22 -6.05 -1.30 11.12
C SER A 22 -6.69 -2.45 10.33
N VAL A 23 -6.62 -2.31 9.01
CA VAL A 23 -6.80 -3.39 8.05
C VAL A 23 -5.47 -3.56 7.34
N VAL A 24 -4.87 -4.75 7.45
CA VAL A 24 -3.59 -5.09 6.83
C VAL A 24 -3.85 -6.04 5.67
N TYR A 25 -3.34 -5.73 4.49
CA TYR A 25 -3.38 -6.62 3.34
C TYR A 25 -2.07 -7.41 3.23
N ILE A 26 -2.16 -8.73 3.15
CA ILE A 26 -0.99 -9.62 3.09
C ILE A 26 -0.56 -9.80 1.63
N CYS A 27 0.62 -9.26 1.31
CA CYS A 27 1.23 -9.28 -0.02
C CYS A 27 2.07 -10.55 -0.23
N GLU A 28 2.71 -11.04 0.83
CA GLU A 28 3.54 -12.24 0.80
C GLU A 28 3.34 -13.06 2.08
N TYR A 29 3.32 -14.39 1.94
CA TYR A 29 3.24 -15.33 3.05
C TYR A 29 4.02 -16.60 2.69
N ASN A 30 5.09 -16.88 3.42
CA ASN A 30 5.99 -18.03 3.20
C ASN A 30 6.53 -18.56 4.55
N ASP A 31 7.45 -19.53 4.50
CA ASP A 31 8.03 -20.15 5.70
C ASP A 31 8.90 -19.19 6.54
N GLU A 32 9.35 -18.07 5.96
CA GLU A 32 10.11 -17.01 6.63
C GLU A 32 9.21 -15.99 7.32
N GLY A 33 7.92 -15.95 6.97
CA GLY A 33 6.91 -15.12 7.62
C GLY A 33 5.90 -14.51 6.66
N ALA A 34 5.38 -13.34 7.03
CA ALA A 34 4.37 -12.62 6.28
C ALA A 34 4.76 -11.15 6.10
N MET A 35 4.54 -10.63 4.89
CA MET A 35 4.68 -9.22 4.55
C MET A 35 3.30 -8.66 4.24
N GLY A 36 2.95 -7.55 4.88
CA GLY A 36 1.67 -6.91 4.67
C GLY A 36 1.72 -5.41 4.92
N ILE A 37 0.74 -4.71 4.37
CA ILE A 37 0.67 -3.25 4.33
C ILE A 37 -0.67 -2.81 4.92
N ILE A 38 -0.65 -1.79 5.79
CA ILE A 38 -1.87 -1.18 6.33
C ILE A 38 -2.52 -0.33 5.23
N ILE A 39 -3.81 -0.55 4.95
CA ILE A 39 -4.52 0.08 3.82
C ILE A 39 -5.57 1.13 4.24
N ASN A 40 -5.75 1.35 5.54
CA ASN A 40 -6.83 2.18 6.06
C ASN A 40 -6.39 3.27 7.06
N LYS A 41 -5.08 3.55 7.13
CA LYS A 41 -4.52 4.60 7.98
C LYS A 41 -3.78 5.66 7.13
N PRO A 42 -4.43 6.79 6.80
CA PRO A 42 -3.76 7.87 6.10
C PRO A 42 -2.70 8.53 7.00
N LEU A 43 -1.58 8.92 6.40
CA LEU A 43 -0.60 9.80 7.03
C LEU A 43 -1.17 11.21 7.13
N GLU A 44 -1.01 11.84 8.29
CA GLU A 44 -1.38 13.24 8.46
C GLU A 44 -0.46 14.13 7.62
N ASN A 45 -1.05 15.05 6.87
CA ASN A 45 -0.35 16.07 6.08
C ASN A 45 0.61 15.53 5.00
N LEU A 46 0.38 14.31 4.50
CA LEU A 46 1.10 13.79 3.34
C LEU A 46 0.13 13.32 2.25
N GLN A 47 0.20 14.00 1.11
CA GLN A 47 -0.57 13.70 -0.09
C GLN A 47 0.37 13.23 -1.21
N VAL A 48 -0.18 12.61 -2.26
CA VAL A 48 0.60 12.04 -3.36
C VAL A 48 1.42 13.12 -4.07
N ASP A 49 0.84 14.30 -4.34
CA ASP A 49 1.57 15.44 -4.90
C ASP A 49 2.77 15.88 -4.04
N GLY A 50 2.61 15.95 -2.72
CA GLY A 50 3.69 16.27 -1.80
C GLY A 50 4.80 15.21 -1.77
N VAL A 51 4.48 13.94 -2.03
CA VAL A 51 5.51 12.89 -2.21
C VAL A 51 6.24 13.08 -3.53
N LEU A 52 5.53 13.31 -4.63
CA LEU A 52 6.14 13.54 -5.94
C LEU A 52 7.08 14.76 -5.93
N GLU A 53 6.67 15.86 -5.29
CA GLU A 53 7.50 17.06 -5.11
C GLU A 53 8.78 16.76 -4.34
N LYS A 54 8.69 16.05 -3.21
CA LYS A 54 9.85 15.64 -2.39
C LYS A 54 10.82 14.75 -3.18
N LEU A 55 10.30 13.88 -4.03
CA LEU A 55 11.08 13.00 -4.89
C LEU A 55 11.53 13.67 -6.20
N LYS A 56 11.12 14.92 -6.44
CA LYS A 56 11.39 15.68 -7.68
C LYS A 56 10.91 14.94 -8.93
N ILE A 57 9.76 14.28 -8.82
CA ILE A 57 9.09 13.59 -9.92
C ILE A 57 8.09 14.57 -10.52
N GLU A 58 8.33 14.96 -11.77
CA GLU A 58 7.36 15.73 -12.53
C GLU A 58 6.30 14.76 -13.09
N PRO A 59 5.01 14.95 -12.78
CA PRO A 59 3.98 14.08 -13.31
C PRO A 59 3.79 14.35 -14.81
N ASP A 60 3.75 13.26 -15.59
CA ASP A 60 3.39 13.32 -17.01
C ASP A 60 2.00 13.92 -17.23
N PRO A 61 1.71 14.41 -18.45
CA PRO A 61 0.35 14.79 -18.85
C PRO A 61 -0.63 13.67 -18.52
N ARG A 62 -1.62 14.00 -17.70
CA ARG A 62 -2.60 13.06 -17.16
C ARG A 62 -4.02 13.57 -17.34
N ASP A 63 -4.97 12.65 -17.30
CA ASP A 63 -6.39 13.01 -17.23
C ASP A 63 -6.64 13.91 -16.02
N ALA A 64 -7.39 15.00 -16.22
CA ALA A 64 -7.72 15.97 -15.18
C ALA A 64 -8.56 15.35 -14.04
N THR A 65 -9.21 14.21 -14.27
CA THR A 65 -9.92 13.43 -13.24
C THR A 65 -8.98 12.72 -12.26
N ILE A 66 -7.70 12.55 -12.61
CA ILE A 66 -6.69 11.95 -11.72
C ILE A 66 -6.25 12.97 -10.67
N ARG A 67 -6.74 12.76 -9.45
CA ARG A 67 -6.49 13.57 -8.26
C ARG A 67 -5.21 13.14 -7.56
N LEU A 68 -4.26 14.06 -7.41
CA LEU A 68 -3.00 13.84 -6.66
C LEU A 68 -3.01 14.37 -5.23
N ASP A 69 -4.07 15.08 -4.83
CA ASP A 69 -4.29 15.54 -3.46
C ASP A 69 -4.88 14.43 -2.57
N LYS A 70 -4.80 13.17 -3.01
CA LYS A 70 -5.20 12.00 -2.23
C LYS A 70 -4.17 11.71 -1.14
N PRO A 71 -4.61 11.20 0.02
CA PRO A 71 -3.70 10.89 1.12
C PRO A 71 -2.78 9.72 0.78
N VAL A 72 -1.57 9.77 1.31
CA VAL A 72 -0.65 8.62 1.41
C VAL A 72 -0.97 7.86 2.69
N PHE A 73 -0.74 6.55 2.69
CA PHE A 73 -1.07 5.69 3.83
C PHE A 73 0.19 5.23 4.55
N ILE A 74 0.06 5.02 5.87
CA ILE A 74 1.10 4.36 6.67
C ILE A 74 1.14 2.90 6.24
N GLY A 75 2.28 2.41 5.77
CA GLY A 75 2.41 1.00 5.36
C GLY A 75 2.61 0.03 6.52
N GLY A 76 3.31 0.46 7.58
CA GLY A 76 3.65 -0.36 8.74
C GLY A 76 4.79 0.26 9.55
N PRO A 77 5.28 -0.42 10.60
CA PRO A 77 6.34 0.10 11.49
C PRO A 77 7.75 -0.03 10.93
N LEU A 78 7.91 -0.70 9.78
CA LEU A 78 9.20 -1.06 9.20
C LEU A 78 9.35 -0.38 7.85
N ALA A 79 10.60 -0.06 7.50
CA ALA A 79 10.97 0.54 6.21
C ALA A 79 10.15 1.80 5.87
N GLU A 80 9.99 2.71 6.84
CA GLU A 80 9.25 3.97 6.67
C GLU A 80 9.86 4.90 5.59
N ASP A 81 11.12 4.65 5.22
CA ASP A 81 11.83 5.33 4.13
C ASP A 81 11.54 4.73 2.75
N ARG A 82 10.81 3.61 2.68
CA ARG A 82 10.42 2.95 1.43
C ARG A 82 8.95 3.15 1.12
N GLY A 83 8.67 3.60 -0.09
CA GLY A 83 7.32 3.66 -0.64
C GLY A 83 6.93 2.32 -1.25
N PHE A 84 5.65 1.97 -1.08
CA PHE A 84 5.02 0.83 -1.73
C PHE A 84 3.79 1.31 -2.48
N ILE A 85 3.58 0.84 -3.71
CA ILE A 85 2.44 1.19 -4.54
C ILE A 85 1.60 -0.07 -4.76
N LEU A 86 0.40 -0.10 -4.17
CA LEU A 86 -0.60 -1.13 -4.47
C LEU A 86 -1.52 -0.62 -5.58
N HIS A 87 -1.52 -1.29 -6.72
CA HIS A 87 -2.31 -0.90 -7.89
C HIS A 87 -2.86 -2.12 -8.65
N SER A 88 -3.85 -1.91 -9.51
CA SER A 88 -4.29 -2.92 -10.47
C SER A 88 -3.45 -2.84 -11.75
N PRO A 89 -3.27 -3.94 -12.50
CA PRO A 89 -2.70 -3.89 -13.84
C PRO A 89 -3.73 -3.42 -14.86
N PRO A 90 -3.32 -3.10 -16.10
CA PRO A 90 -1.93 -3.08 -16.57
C PRO A 90 -1.32 -1.70 -16.43
N ASP A 91 -0.11 -1.66 -15.87
CA ASP A 91 0.84 -0.58 -16.10
C ASP A 91 2.23 -1.22 -16.11
N ASN A 92 3.04 -0.88 -17.12
CA ASN A 92 4.31 -1.53 -17.41
C ASN A 92 5.42 -1.01 -16.48
N PHE A 93 5.23 -1.16 -15.16
CA PHE A 93 6.19 -0.73 -14.15
C PHE A 93 7.43 -1.63 -14.15
N GLY A 94 8.62 -1.01 -13.99
CA GLY A 94 9.91 -1.71 -14.08
C GLY A 94 10.15 -2.74 -12.97
N SER A 95 9.43 -2.65 -11.85
CA SER A 95 9.46 -3.62 -10.76
C SER A 95 8.07 -3.70 -10.15
N SER A 96 7.33 -4.78 -10.45
CA SER A 96 6.05 -5.06 -9.80
C SER A 96 5.94 -6.55 -9.48
N ILE A 97 5.41 -6.86 -8.30
CA ILE A 97 5.14 -8.23 -7.85
C ILE A 97 3.64 -8.44 -7.91
N ARG A 98 3.20 -9.46 -8.66
CA ARG A 98 1.78 -9.84 -8.72
C ARG A 98 1.38 -10.57 -7.43
N ILE A 99 0.30 -10.13 -6.80
CA ILE A 99 -0.16 -10.62 -5.49
C ILE A 99 -1.35 -11.59 -5.61
N SER A 100 -2.19 -11.44 -6.65
CA SER A 100 -3.35 -12.30 -6.92
C SER A 100 -3.60 -12.53 -8.40
N ASP A 101 -4.17 -13.71 -8.70
CA ASP A 101 -4.59 -14.15 -10.04
C ASP A 101 -6.13 -14.14 -10.23
N ASP A 102 -6.91 -13.79 -9.21
CA ASP A 102 -8.38 -13.93 -9.23
C ASP A 102 -9.11 -12.58 -9.17
N HIS A 103 -9.92 -12.32 -10.20
CA HIS A 103 -10.90 -11.23 -10.42
C HIS A 103 -10.55 -9.76 -10.13
N GLY A 104 -9.38 -9.49 -9.57
CA GLY A 104 -8.77 -8.19 -9.38
C GLY A 104 -7.28 -8.43 -9.24
N ASP A 105 -6.57 -8.40 -10.36
CA ASP A 105 -5.12 -8.51 -10.33
C ASP A 105 -4.61 -7.29 -9.55
N TYR A 106 -3.86 -7.52 -8.47
CA TYR A 106 -3.19 -6.45 -7.73
C TYR A 106 -1.69 -6.68 -7.75
N HIS A 107 -0.97 -5.59 -7.97
CA HIS A 107 0.48 -5.54 -8.07
C HIS A 107 1.02 -4.64 -6.96
N LEU A 108 2.15 -5.07 -6.37
CA LEU A 108 2.96 -4.28 -5.45
C LEU A 108 4.22 -3.82 -6.16
N SER A 109 4.41 -2.51 -6.29
CA SER A 109 5.66 -1.90 -6.79
C SER A 109 6.43 -1.19 -5.68
#